data_AF-A0A7X6K7P8-F1
#
_entry.id   AF-A0A7X6K7P8-F1
#
_cell.length_a   1.000
_cell.length_b   1.000
_cell.length_c   1.000
_cell.angle_alpha   90.00
_cell.angle_beta   90.00
_cell.angle_gamma   90.00
#
_symmetry.space_group_name_H-M   'P 1'
#
loop_
_entity.id
_entity.type
_entity.pdbx_description
1 polymer ?
#
loop_
_entity_poly.entity_id
_entity_poly.type
_entity_poly.pdbx_seq_one_letter_code
_entity_poly.pdbx_strand_id
1 'polypeptide(L)'
;MVVVFGTDVHKKSHTFVAVDESGRRLDELTVPAPGKGHHRARLAGSLADRDGIVAELARDVLADIDRLSAMADVLEKRIGALGAEHAPELLALPGCGPLTAAKILGETAGIGQFHTQACFAMHAGSTPDPVWSGNTPGRDPALPRRQPAAALRPAPDRAHPDPAARPRPGLLPAQARRGQKHQGGPALPQKTTRQNRLPHPAKPSGRRQAAGGRLT
;
A
#
# COMPACT_ATOMS: atom_id res chain seq x y z
N MET A 1 -17.45 -26.98 34.92
CA MET A 1 -16.27 -26.77 34.07
C MET A 1 -16.73 -26.06 32.81
N VAL A 2 -16.25 -24.84 32.57
CA VAL A 2 -16.59 -24.06 31.38
C VAL A 2 -15.45 -24.18 30.38
N VAL A 3 -15.78 -24.47 29.12
CA VAL A 3 -14.82 -24.49 28.01
C VAL A 3 -15.27 -23.44 26.99
N VAL A 4 -14.36 -22.53 26.63
CA VAL A 4 -14.60 -21.49 25.62
C VAL A 4 -13.87 -21.86 24.34
N PHE A 5 -14.52 -21.71 23.19
CA PHE A 5 -13.91 -21.95 21.88
C PHE A 5 -13.64 -20.62 21.18
N GLY A 6 -12.38 -20.40 20.79
CA GLY A 6 -11.98 -19.34 19.87
C GLY A 6 -11.84 -19.88 18.44
N THR A 7 -12.16 -19.05 17.45
CA THR A 7 -11.97 -19.40 16.04
C THR A 7 -11.13 -18.34 15.33
N ASP A 8 -10.10 -18.78 14.63
CA ASP A 8 -9.31 -17.98 13.71
C ASP A 8 -9.51 -18.48 12.28
N VAL A 9 -10.08 -17.62 11.44
CA VAL A 9 -10.59 -17.99 10.11
C VAL A 9 -9.69 -17.37 9.05
N HIS A 10 -8.84 -18.19 8.43
CA HIS A 10 -7.99 -17.81 7.31
C HIS A 10 -8.55 -18.34 5.98
N LYS A 11 -8.09 -17.75 4.86
CA LYS A 11 -8.54 -18.11 3.50
C LYS A 11 -8.30 -19.59 3.13
N LYS A 12 -7.33 -20.24 3.80
CA LYS A 12 -6.92 -21.64 3.53
C LYS A 12 -7.12 -22.58 4.70
N SER A 13 -7.28 -22.06 5.92
CA SER A 13 -7.40 -22.85 7.14
C SER A 13 -8.32 -22.16 8.13
N HIS A 14 -8.99 -22.94 8.98
CA HIS A 14 -9.68 -22.43 10.16
C HIS A 14 -9.09 -23.13 11.37
N THR A 15 -8.71 -22.36 12.38
CA THR A 15 -8.12 -22.86 13.61
C THR A 15 -9.10 -22.64 14.75
N PHE A 16 -9.45 -23.72 15.44
CA PHE A 16 -10.33 -23.74 16.60
C PHE A 16 -9.48 -24.00 17.83
N VAL A 17 -9.59 -23.16 18.85
CA VAL A 17 -8.83 -23.28 20.10
C VAL A 17 -9.81 -23.44 21.25
N ALA A 18 -9.69 -24.52 22.01
CA ALA A 18 -10.43 -24.71 23.25
C ALA A 18 -9.61 -24.19 24.42
N VAL A 19 -10.19 -23.34 25.26
CA VAL A 19 -9.56 -22.82 26.48
C VAL A 19 -10.43 -23.09 27.70
N ASP A 20 -9.80 -23.28 28.86
CA ASP A 20 -10.49 -23.34 30.15
C ASP A 20 -10.86 -21.94 30.66
N GLU A 21 -11.47 -21.90 31.84
CA GLU A 21 -11.87 -20.67 32.54
C GLU A 21 -10.71 -19.74 32.93
N SER A 22 -9.46 -20.25 32.99
CA SER A 22 -8.26 -19.45 33.21
C SER A 22 -7.66 -18.88 31.91
N GLY A 23 -8.23 -19.23 30.76
CA GLY A 23 -7.70 -18.90 29.43
C GLY A 23 -6.56 -19.81 28.98
N ARG A 24 -6.28 -20.90 29.72
CA ARG A 24 -5.27 -21.87 29.33
C ARG A 24 -5.80 -22.73 28.19
N ARG A 25 -4.98 -22.87 27.13
CA ARG A 25 -5.29 -23.73 25.98
C ARG A 25 -5.37 -25.19 26.41
N LEU A 26 -6.54 -25.78 26.22
CA LEU A 26 -6.82 -27.20 26.41
C LEU A 26 -6.47 -27.99 25.16
N ASP A 27 -6.88 -27.49 23.98
CA ASP A 27 -6.61 -28.15 22.69
C ASP A 27 -6.69 -27.15 21.51
N GLU A 28 -6.19 -27.56 20.35
CA GLU A 28 -6.23 -26.81 19.10
C GLU A 28 -6.46 -27.73 17.90
N LEU A 29 -7.43 -27.37 17.06
CA LEU A 29 -7.73 -28.06 15.82
C LEU A 29 -7.64 -27.09 14.64
N THR A 30 -6.72 -27.34 13.73
CA THR A 30 -6.65 -26.63 12.44
C THR A 30 -7.21 -27.52 11.34
N VAL A 31 -8.23 -27.02 10.64
CA VAL A 31 -8.84 -27.68 9.48
C VAL A 31 -8.61 -26.86 8.21
N PRO A 32 -8.54 -27.49 7.02
CA PRO A 32 -8.58 -26.76 5.77
C PRO A 32 -9.85 -25.91 5.68
N ALA A 33 -9.71 -24.66 5.23
CA ALA A 33 -10.85 -23.83 4.92
C ALA A 33 -11.62 -24.48 3.77
N PRO A 34 -12.95 -24.55 3.85
CA PRO A 34 -13.74 -25.12 2.78
C PRO A 34 -13.62 -24.25 1.52
N GLY A 35 -13.69 -24.90 0.36
CA GLY A 35 -13.57 -24.23 -0.93
C GLY A 35 -14.60 -23.10 -1.08
N LYS A 36 -14.28 -22.12 -1.94
CA LYS A 36 -15.17 -21.00 -2.20
C LYS A 36 -16.57 -21.49 -2.59
N GLY A 37 -17.59 -21.03 -1.87
CA GLY A 37 -18.98 -21.42 -2.09
C GLY A 37 -19.43 -22.72 -1.42
N HIS A 38 -18.57 -23.46 -0.72
CA HIS A 38 -18.95 -24.68 -0.01
C HIS A 38 -20.05 -24.45 1.03
N HIS A 39 -19.95 -23.40 1.85
CA HIS A 39 -20.98 -23.06 2.85
C HIS A 39 -22.33 -22.78 2.19
N ARG A 40 -22.31 -22.10 1.03
CA ARG A 40 -23.52 -21.81 0.25
C ARG A 40 -24.13 -23.08 -0.32
N ALA A 41 -23.30 -23.98 -0.87
CA ALA A 41 -23.75 -25.29 -1.36
C ALA A 41 -24.35 -26.17 -0.23
N ARG A 42 -23.73 -26.18 0.96
CA ARG A 42 -24.30 -26.88 2.13
C ARG A 42 -25.62 -26.27 2.58
N LEU A 43 -25.71 -24.94 2.60
CA LEU A 43 -26.94 -24.24 2.96
C LEU A 43 -28.05 -24.53 1.93
N ALA A 44 -27.75 -24.45 0.64
CA ALA A 44 -28.67 -24.80 -0.44
C ALA A 44 -29.22 -26.22 -0.28
N GLY A 45 -28.35 -27.21 -0.02
CA GLY A 45 -28.77 -28.59 0.25
C GLY A 45 -29.69 -28.69 1.47
N SER A 46 -29.38 -27.97 2.56
CA SER A 46 -30.23 -27.97 3.76
C SER A 46 -31.57 -27.24 3.61
N LEU A 47 -31.71 -26.41 2.58
CA LEU A 47 -32.93 -25.66 2.26
C LEU A 47 -33.77 -26.35 1.18
N ALA A 48 -33.21 -27.30 0.44
CA ALA A 48 -33.87 -27.95 -0.70
C ALA A 48 -35.16 -28.66 -0.28
N ASP A 49 -35.14 -29.34 0.87
CA ASP A 49 -36.28 -30.13 1.38
C ASP A 49 -37.11 -29.37 2.43
N ARG A 50 -36.93 -28.05 2.56
CA ARG A 50 -37.64 -27.23 3.55
C ARG A 50 -38.74 -26.39 2.91
N ASP A 51 -39.95 -26.55 3.43
CA ASP A 51 -41.11 -25.77 3.02
C ASP A 51 -41.32 -24.50 3.87
N GLY A 52 -42.11 -23.57 3.33
CA GLY A 52 -42.55 -22.36 4.01
C GLY A 52 -41.80 -21.09 3.61
N ILE A 53 -42.38 -19.93 3.97
CA ILE A 53 -41.92 -18.61 3.51
C ILE A 53 -40.47 -18.28 3.90
N VAL A 54 -40.00 -18.77 5.05
CA VAL A 54 -38.62 -18.55 5.49
C VAL A 54 -37.64 -19.29 4.57
N ALA A 55 -37.96 -20.53 4.19
CA ALA A 55 -37.12 -21.32 3.29
C ALA A 55 -37.12 -20.74 1.86
N GLU A 56 -38.26 -20.17 1.42
CA GLU A 56 -38.36 -19.43 0.16
C GLU A 56 -37.46 -18.20 0.15
N LEU A 57 -37.63 -17.28 1.10
CA LEU A 57 -36.82 -16.06 1.19
C LEU A 57 -35.33 -16.35 1.38
N ALA A 58 -34.99 -17.40 2.15
CA ALA A 58 -33.60 -17.82 2.33
C ALA A 58 -32.97 -18.32 1.02
N ARG A 59 -33.72 -19.02 0.17
CA ARG A 59 -33.25 -19.45 -1.16
C ARG A 59 -33.04 -18.25 -2.09
N ASP A 60 -33.93 -17.26 -2.05
CA ASP A 60 -33.79 -16.03 -2.85
C ASP A 60 -32.53 -15.24 -2.46
N VAL A 61 -32.31 -15.02 -1.15
CA VAL A 61 -31.11 -14.35 -0.66
C VAL A 61 -29.85 -15.15 -1.02
N LEU A 62 -29.90 -16.47 -0.93
CA LEU A 62 -28.77 -17.32 -1.31
C LEU A 62 -28.45 -17.21 -2.80
N ALA A 63 -29.46 -17.18 -3.66
CA ALA A 63 -29.30 -16.97 -5.10
C ALA A 63 -28.70 -15.59 -5.41
N ASP A 64 -29.11 -14.55 -4.68
CA ASP A 64 -28.52 -13.22 -4.80
C ASP A 64 -27.06 -13.17 -4.36
N ILE A 65 -26.72 -13.82 -3.25
CA ILE A 65 -25.33 -13.95 -2.80
C ILE A 65 -24.49 -14.67 -3.86
N ASP A 66 -25.02 -15.73 -4.48
CA ASP A 66 -24.34 -16.45 -5.57
C ASP A 66 -24.10 -15.57 -6.78
N ARG A 67 -25.14 -14.87 -7.24
CA ARG A 67 -25.06 -13.91 -8.35
C ARG A 67 -24.05 -12.79 -8.08
N LEU A 68 -24.15 -12.14 -6.93
CA LEU A 68 -23.28 -11.01 -6.57
C LEU A 68 -21.84 -11.46 -6.37
N SER A 69 -21.61 -12.63 -5.79
CA SER A 69 -20.26 -13.19 -5.65
C SER A 69 -19.64 -13.53 -7.01
N ALA A 70 -20.42 -14.09 -7.94
CA ALA A 70 -19.96 -14.35 -9.30
C ALA A 70 -19.63 -13.04 -10.04
N MET A 71 -20.48 -12.02 -9.89
CA MET A 71 -20.22 -10.70 -10.46
C MET A 71 -18.97 -10.05 -9.86
N ALA A 72 -18.77 -10.17 -8.54
CA ALA A 72 -17.56 -9.70 -7.86
C ALA A 72 -16.31 -10.37 -8.43
N ASP A 73 -16.34 -11.68 -8.70
CA ASP A 73 -15.20 -12.41 -9.28
C ASP A 73 -14.87 -11.97 -10.70
N VAL A 74 -15.92 -11.73 -11.51
CA VAL A 74 -15.76 -11.21 -12.87
C VAL A 74 -15.14 -9.81 -12.82
N LEU A 75 -15.64 -8.94 -11.94
CA LEU A 75 -15.13 -7.58 -11.77
C LEU A 75 -13.71 -7.58 -11.20
N GLU A 76 -13.40 -8.44 -10.22
CA GLU A 76 -12.07 -8.60 -9.65
C GLU A 76 -11.06 -8.94 -10.74
N LYS A 77 -11.37 -9.93 -11.58
CA LYS A 77 -10.50 -10.33 -12.69
C LYS A 77 -10.33 -9.21 -13.71
N ARG A 78 -11.44 -8.56 -14.11
CA ARG A 78 -11.41 -7.48 -15.09
C ARG A 78 -10.61 -6.28 -14.60
N ILE A 79 -10.87 -5.84 -13.37
CA ILE A 79 -10.16 -4.71 -12.75
C ILE A 79 -8.70 -5.05 -12.52
N GLY A 80 -8.39 -6.28 -12.06
CA GLY A 80 -7.02 -6.74 -11.90
C GLY A 80 -6.24 -6.75 -13.22
N ALA A 81 -6.85 -7.22 -14.31
CA ALA A 81 -6.25 -7.20 -15.63
C ALA A 81 -5.97 -5.76 -16.11
N LEU A 82 -6.95 -4.85 -15.98
CA LEU A 82 -6.79 -3.44 -16.32
C LEU A 82 -5.69 -2.76 -15.48
N GLY A 83 -5.62 -3.08 -14.18
CA GLY A 83 -4.58 -2.58 -13.29
C GLY A 83 -3.17 -3.02 -13.71
N ALA A 84 -3.03 -4.29 -14.08
CA ALA A 84 -1.76 -4.83 -14.58
C ALA A 84 -1.36 -4.24 -15.95
N GLU A 85 -2.32 -3.99 -16.83
CA GLU A 85 -2.10 -3.35 -18.12
C GLU A 85 -1.65 -1.89 -17.99
N HIS A 86 -2.31 -1.11 -17.11
CA HIS A 86 -2.11 0.33 -17.03
C HIS A 86 -1.02 0.78 -16.05
N ALA A 87 -0.65 -0.03 -15.06
CA ALA A 87 0.44 0.28 -14.12
C ALA A 87 1.29 -0.95 -13.79
N PRO A 88 2.00 -1.53 -14.78
CA PRO A 88 2.88 -2.66 -14.55
C PRO A 88 4.01 -2.32 -13.56
N GLU A 89 4.43 -1.05 -13.44
CA GLU A 89 5.48 -0.66 -12.49
C GLU A 89 5.04 -0.79 -11.03
N LEU A 90 3.74 -0.65 -10.73
CA LEU A 90 3.23 -0.82 -9.37
C LEU A 90 3.34 -2.27 -8.91
N LEU A 91 3.20 -3.24 -9.82
CA LEU A 91 3.32 -4.67 -9.49
C LEU A 91 4.74 -5.08 -9.10
N ALA A 92 5.75 -4.28 -9.43
CA ALA A 92 7.12 -4.49 -8.98
C ALA A 92 7.32 -4.09 -7.50
N LEU A 93 6.38 -3.33 -6.92
CA LEU A 93 6.45 -2.92 -5.51
C LEU A 93 6.01 -4.08 -4.60
N PRO A 94 6.81 -4.47 -3.59
CA PRO A 94 6.42 -5.47 -2.61
C PRO A 94 5.07 -5.14 -1.96
N GLY A 95 4.14 -6.09 -1.97
CA GLY A 95 2.80 -5.93 -1.40
C GLY A 95 1.78 -5.25 -2.31
N CYS A 96 2.16 -4.81 -3.52
CA CYS A 96 1.22 -4.23 -4.48
C CYS A 96 0.75 -5.28 -5.49
N GLY A 97 -0.42 -5.87 -5.23
CA GLY A 97 -1.09 -6.78 -6.16
C GLY A 97 -1.93 -6.04 -7.21
N PRO A 98 -2.48 -6.75 -8.21
CA PRO A 98 -3.25 -6.14 -9.31
C PRO A 98 -4.43 -5.26 -8.87
N LEU A 99 -5.19 -5.67 -7.86
CA LEU A 99 -6.30 -4.85 -7.32
C LEU A 99 -5.79 -3.64 -6.55
N THR A 100 -4.67 -3.76 -5.83
CA THR A 100 -4.04 -2.63 -5.14
C THR A 100 -3.56 -1.60 -6.16
N ALA A 101 -2.91 -2.05 -7.24
CA ALA A 101 -2.49 -1.19 -8.34
C ALA A 101 -3.69 -0.50 -8.99
N ALA A 102 -4.75 -1.24 -9.31
CA ALA A 102 -5.98 -0.68 -9.86
C ALA A 102 -6.64 0.34 -8.92
N LYS A 103 -6.62 0.10 -7.60
CA LYS A 103 -7.14 1.04 -6.60
C LYS A 103 -6.33 2.34 -6.56
N ILE A 104 -5.01 2.25 -6.57
CA ILE A 104 -4.14 3.44 -6.65
C ILE A 104 -4.46 4.22 -7.92
N LEU A 105 -4.56 3.56 -9.08
CA LEU A 105 -4.92 4.23 -10.32
C LEU A 105 -6.31 4.90 -10.26
N GLY A 106 -7.30 4.21 -9.73
CA GLY A 106 -8.67 4.73 -9.60
C GLY A 106 -8.78 5.93 -8.66
N GLU A 107 -8.15 5.85 -7.49
CA GLU A 107 -8.16 6.95 -6.50
C GLU A 107 -7.42 8.19 -7.02
N THR A 108 -6.32 7.97 -7.75
CA THR A 108 -5.49 9.06 -8.25
C THR A 108 -5.98 9.65 -9.56
N ALA A 109 -7.01 9.06 -10.20
CA ALA A 109 -7.51 9.42 -11.53
C ALA A 109 -6.40 9.57 -12.60
N GLY A 110 -5.26 8.90 -12.39
CA GLY A 110 -4.05 9.00 -13.20
C GLY A 110 -3.04 10.04 -12.70
N ILE A 111 -1.76 9.64 -12.61
CA ILE A 111 -0.69 10.47 -12.05
C ILE A 111 -0.46 11.80 -12.81
N GLY A 112 -0.88 11.88 -14.08
CA GLY A 112 -0.70 13.06 -14.93
C GLY A 112 -1.42 14.32 -14.45
N GLN A 113 -2.41 14.20 -13.55
CA GLN A 113 -3.09 15.37 -12.98
C GLN A 113 -2.26 16.12 -11.94
N PHE A 114 -1.23 15.48 -11.38
CA PHE A 114 -0.35 16.08 -10.39
C PHE A 114 0.83 16.76 -11.07
N HIS A 115 0.96 18.06 -10.88
CA HIS A 115 2.03 18.85 -11.51
C HIS A 115 3.42 18.48 -10.98
N THR A 116 3.50 18.03 -9.73
CA THR A 116 4.75 17.67 -9.05
C THR A 116 4.51 16.51 -8.09
N GLN A 117 5.58 15.82 -7.70
CA GLN A 117 5.53 14.77 -6.68
C GLN A 117 5.03 15.30 -5.33
N ALA A 118 5.34 16.56 -4.98
CA ALA A 118 4.85 17.19 -3.74
C ALA A 118 3.32 17.38 -3.76
N CYS A 119 2.76 17.73 -4.92
CA CYS A 119 1.31 17.85 -5.10
C CYS A 119 0.60 16.50 -4.91
N PHE A 120 1.21 15.43 -5.44
CA PHE A 120 0.73 14.06 -5.20
C PHE A 120 0.81 13.67 -3.72
N ALA A 121 1.92 13.96 -3.04
CA ALA A 121 2.07 13.67 -1.61
C ALA A 121 1.06 14.41 -0.74
N MET A 122 0.71 15.66 -1.08
CA MET A 122 -0.35 16.42 -0.40
C MET A 122 -1.71 15.76 -0.56
N HIS A 123 -2.03 15.32 -1.79
CA HIS A 123 -3.28 14.62 -2.07
C HIS A 123 -3.37 13.28 -1.33
N ALA A 124 -2.27 12.53 -1.27
CA ALA A 124 -2.19 11.27 -0.54
C ALA A 124 -2.11 11.45 1.00
N GLY A 125 -2.09 12.69 1.51
CA GLY A 125 -1.93 12.97 2.94
C GLY A 125 -0.58 12.53 3.52
N SER A 126 0.42 12.30 2.67
CA SER A 126 1.75 11.78 3.03
C SER A 126 2.83 12.87 3.05
N THR A 127 2.45 14.14 2.99
CA THR A 127 3.41 15.23 3.16
C THR A 127 4.07 15.10 4.52
N PRO A 128 5.40 14.93 4.59
CA PRO A 128 6.09 14.99 5.86
C PRO A 128 5.91 16.39 6.43
N ASP A 129 5.35 16.48 7.63
CA ASP A 129 5.67 17.62 8.48
C ASP A 129 7.16 17.52 8.81
N PRO A 130 7.95 18.58 8.67
CA PRO A 130 9.36 18.55 9.00
C PRO A 130 9.52 18.48 10.52
N VAL A 131 9.41 17.27 11.07
CA VAL A 131 9.73 16.94 12.45
C VAL A 131 11.10 16.31 12.49
N TRP A 132 12.04 17.02 13.12
CA TRP A 132 13.36 16.50 13.45
C TRP A 132 13.32 15.90 14.86
N SER A 133 14.06 14.81 15.08
CA SER A 133 14.27 14.24 16.43
C SER A 133 15.44 14.89 17.20
N GLY A 134 16.15 15.87 16.60
CA GLY A 134 17.28 16.64 17.16
C GLY A 134 16.88 17.84 18.04
N ASN A 135 17.64 18.93 18.10
CA ASN A 135 17.16 20.30 18.49
C ASN A 135 17.32 21.28 17.30
N THR A 136 17.41 20.75 16.08
CA THR A 136 17.90 21.49 14.92
C THR A 136 17.14 21.00 13.70
N PRO A 137 16.62 21.90 12.85
CA PRO A 137 16.08 21.53 11.55
C PRO A 137 17.10 20.68 10.80
N GLY A 138 16.78 19.39 10.61
CA GLY A 138 17.56 18.53 9.75
C GLY A 138 17.56 19.13 8.36
N ARG A 139 18.73 19.37 7.78
CA ARG A 139 18.83 19.75 6.38
C ARG A 139 18.35 18.54 5.57
N ASP A 140 17.27 18.68 4.82
CA ASP A 140 16.85 17.64 3.88
C ASP A 140 18.09 17.21 3.08
N PRO A 141 18.45 15.91 3.04
CA PRO A 141 19.49 15.46 2.15
C PRO A 141 19.01 15.80 0.74
N ALA A 142 19.60 16.83 0.14
CA ALA A 142 19.38 17.12 -1.26
C ALA A 142 19.76 15.85 -2.02
N LEU A 143 18.77 15.11 -2.51
CA LEU A 143 19.01 13.95 -3.36
C LEU A 143 19.90 14.44 -4.51
N PRO A 144 21.15 13.97 -4.63
CA PRO A 144 22.04 14.48 -5.64
C PRO A 144 21.46 14.09 -7.01
N ARG A 145 21.39 15.05 -7.94
CA ARG A 145 21.28 14.75 -9.36
C ARG A 145 22.56 14.02 -9.80
N ARG A 146 22.63 12.70 -9.62
CA ARG A 146 23.70 11.87 -10.17
C ARG A 146 23.11 10.70 -10.93
N GLN A 147 23.63 10.53 -12.14
CA GLN A 147 23.40 9.44 -13.08
C GLN A 147 23.61 8.06 -12.40
N PRO A 148 22.91 7.01 -12.85
CA PRO A 148 22.90 5.71 -12.18
C PRO A 148 24.27 5.02 -12.15
N ALA A 149 24.58 4.40 -11.02
CA ALA A 149 25.86 3.81 -10.66
C ALA A 149 26.09 2.41 -11.27
N ALA A 150 26.00 2.27 -12.60
CA ALA A 150 26.21 0.99 -13.30
C ALA A 150 27.60 0.85 -13.95
N ALA A 151 28.65 1.49 -13.41
CA ALA A 151 30.03 1.26 -13.86
C ALA A 151 30.87 0.70 -12.72
N LEU A 152 31.34 -0.54 -12.89
CA LEU A 152 32.32 -1.18 -12.00
C LEU A 152 33.58 -0.32 -11.90
N ARG A 153 33.97 0.06 -10.68
CA ARG A 153 35.21 0.80 -10.41
C ARG A 153 36.38 -0.19 -10.21
N PRO A 154 37.61 0.12 -10.69
CA PRO A 154 38.77 -0.71 -10.40
C PRO A 154 39.11 -0.69 -8.90
N ALA A 155 39.60 -1.81 -8.38
CA ALA A 155 40.00 -1.95 -6.97
C ALA A 155 41.23 -1.08 -6.66
N PRO A 156 41.26 -0.37 -5.50
CA PRO A 156 42.44 0.36 -5.07
C PRO A 156 43.48 -0.57 -4.40
N ASP A 157 44.75 -0.37 -4.75
CA ASP A 157 45.90 -1.06 -4.15
C ASP A 157 46.02 -0.76 -2.64
N ARG A 158 46.24 -1.81 -1.84
CA ARG A 158 46.47 -1.71 -0.40
C ARG A 158 47.96 -1.77 -0.09
N ALA A 159 48.54 -0.62 0.25
CA ALA A 159 49.71 -0.55 1.13
C ALA A 159 49.34 0.30 2.34
N HIS A 160 49.25 -0.31 3.52
CA HIS A 160 48.87 0.34 4.78
C HIS A 160 50.11 0.41 5.69
N PRO A 161 50.57 1.59 6.13
CA PRO A 161 51.43 1.70 7.29
C PRO A 161 50.57 1.73 8.57
N ASP A 162 51.02 1.03 9.61
CA ASP A 162 50.29 0.78 10.87
C ASP A 162 50.11 2.07 11.70
N PRO A 163 48.93 2.40 12.26
CA PRO A 163 48.75 3.62 13.04
C PRO A 163 49.12 3.41 14.53
N ALA A 164 49.97 4.31 15.06
CA ALA A 164 50.32 4.35 16.47
C ALA A 164 49.12 4.68 17.39
N ALA A 165 49.04 3.98 18.53
CA ALA A 165 47.99 4.12 19.54
C ALA A 165 47.96 5.53 20.18
N ARG A 166 46.77 6.14 20.27
CA ARG A 166 46.51 7.39 21.01
C ARG A 166 45.66 7.13 22.27
N PRO A 167 45.94 7.81 23.41
CA PRO A 167 45.18 7.61 24.65
C PRO A 167 43.85 8.39 24.66
N ARG A 168 42.82 7.85 25.32
CA ARG A 168 41.46 8.41 25.43
C ARG A 168 41.37 9.50 26.53
N PRO A 169 40.84 10.71 26.26
CA PRO A 169 40.50 11.67 27.31
C PRO A 169 39.15 11.37 27.98
N GLY A 170 39.09 11.57 29.31
CA GLY A 170 37.95 11.28 30.18
C GLY A 170 36.74 12.21 30.04
N LEU A 171 35.64 11.78 30.67
CA LEU A 171 34.31 12.41 30.66
C LEU A 171 34.31 13.85 31.19
N LEU A 172 33.64 14.75 30.47
CA LEU A 172 33.42 16.16 30.85
C LEU A 172 32.34 16.27 31.96
N PRO A 173 32.44 17.24 32.90
CA PRO A 173 31.47 17.40 33.98
C PRO A 173 30.16 18.07 33.53
N ALA A 174 29.08 17.80 34.28
CA ALA A 174 27.72 18.26 34.01
C ALA A 174 27.58 19.80 34.10
N GLN A 175 27.07 20.43 33.04
CA GLN A 175 26.80 21.86 32.99
C GLN A 175 25.45 22.19 33.64
N ALA A 176 25.49 22.84 34.80
CA ALA A 176 24.39 23.61 35.37
C ALA A 176 24.46 25.05 34.85
N ARG A 177 23.45 25.50 34.09
CA ARG A 177 22.91 26.87 34.11
C ARG A 177 21.73 27.02 33.15
N ARG A 178 20.56 27.26 33.74
CA ARG A 178 19.30 27.67 33.12
C ARG A 178 19.42 29.15 32.75
N GLY A 179 19.36 29.48 31.46
CA GLY A 179 19.35 30.85 30.94
C GLY A 179 18.09 31.10 30.10
N GLN A 180 17.41 32.21 30.36
CA GLN A 180 16.09 32.59 29.82
C GLN A 180 16.10 32.81 28.30
N LYS A 181 15.04 32.39 27.59
CA LYS A 181 14.85 32.64 26.15
C LYS A 181 14.27 34.05 25.93
N HIS A 182 14.94 34.87 25.13
CA HIS A 182 14.35 36.08 24.54
C HIS A 182 13.46 35.70 23.33
N GLN A 183 12.31 36.36 23.21
CA GLN A 183 11.33 36.15 22.14
C GLN A 183 11.86 36.69 20.81
N GLY A 184 11.91 35.84 19.78
CA GLY A 184 12.36 36.18 18.43
C GLY A 184 11.26 36.79 17.57
N GLY A 185 11.63 37.80 16.77
CA GLY A 185 10.76 38.65 15.95
C GLY A 185 10.10 37.99 14.72
N PRO A 186 9.55 38.80 13.79
CA PRO A 186 8.51 38.37 12.87
C PRO A 186 9.01 37.45 11.74
N ALA A 187 8.10 36.58 11.28
CA ALA A 187 8.37 35.60 10.23
C ALA A 187 8.59 36.26 8.86
N LEU A 188 9.68 35.90 8.19
CA LEU A 188 9.94 36.28 6.80
C LEU A 188 9.31 35.26 5.83
N PRO A 189 8.74 35.72 4.70
CA PRO A 189 8.10 34.84 3.73
C PRO A 189 9.13 34.03 2.94
N GLN A 190 8.96 32.70 2.90
CA GLN A 190 9.83 31.80 2.15
C GLN A 190 9.04 31.00 1.11
N LYS A 191 9.08 31.46 -0.15
CA LYS A 191 9.24 30.64 -1.38
C LYS A 191 8.97 31.47 -2.63
N THR A 192 9.82 31.29 -3.65
CA THR A 192 9.53 31.64 -5.05
C THR A 192 9.01 30.39 -5.75
N THR A 193 7.83 30.44 -6.37
CA THR A 193 7.21 29.32 -7.08
C THR A 193 8.03 28.92 -8.31
N ARG A 194 8.57 27.70 -8.34
CA ARG A 194 9.22 27.14 -9.54
C ARG A 194 8.30 26.09 -10.19
N GLN A 195 7.74 26.43 -11.34
CA GLN A 195 6.90 25.54 -12.16
C GLN A 195 7.79 24.61 -12.98
N ASN A 196 7.87 23.32 -12.63
CA ASN A 196 8.34 22.30 -13.56
C ASN A 196 7.14 21.38 -13.85
N ARG A 197 6.55 21.51 -15.05
CA ARG A 197 5.54 20.57 -15.56
C ARG A 197 6.18 19.20 -15.79
N LEU A 198 5.50 18.14 -15.35
CA LEU A 198 5.80 16.78 -15.80
C LEU A 198 5.36 16.59 -17.26
N PRO A 199 6.07 15.77 -18.05
CA PRO A 199 5.77 15.57 -19.47
C PRO A 199 4.44 14.85 -19.69
N HIS A 200 3.69 15.31 -20.70
CA HIS A 200 2.41 14.74 -21.14
C HIS A 200 2.65 13.53 -22.06
N PRO A 201 1.88 12.42 -21.98
CA PRO A 201 1.97 11.36 -22.97
C PRO A 201 1.58 11.88 -24.37
N ALA A 202 2.37 11.51 -25.38
CA ALA A 202 2.19 11.93 -26.77
C ALA A 202 0.87 11.40 -27.36
N LYS A 203 0.15 12.24 -28.12
CA LYS A 203 -1.03 11.82 -28.89
C LYS A 203 -0.60 10.94 -30.08
N PRO A 204 -1.36 9.88 -30.42
CA PRO A 204 -1.09 9.09 -31.62
C PRO A 204 -1.41 9.91 -32.87
N SER A 205 -0.43 10.04 -33.77
CA SER A 205 -0.58 10.69 -35.07
C SER A 205 -1.21 9.73 -36.08
N GLY A 206 -2.53 9.79 -36.24
CA GLY A 206 -3.26 9.09 -37.30
C GLY A 206 -3.95 10.07 -38.25
N ARG A 207 -3.31 10.37 -39.38
CA ARG A 207 -3.97 11.03 -40.53
C ARG A 207 -5.04 10.07 -41.08
N ARG A 208 -6.32 10.31 -40.77
CA ARG A 208 -7.44 9.78 -41.57
C ARG A 208 -7.67 10.74 -42.73
N GLN A 209 -7.33 10.30 -43.95
CA GLN A 209 -7.78 10.94 -45.19
C GLN A 209 -9.31 10.79 -45.27
N ALA A 210 -10.01 11.91 -45.36
CA ALA A 210 -11.44 11.94 -45.65
C ALA A 210 -11.61 11.81 -47.17
N ALA A 211 -12.06 10.65 -47.63
CA ALA A 211 -12.61 10.48 -48.97
C ALA A 211 -14.04 11.02 -48.97
N GLY A 212 -14.23 12.21 -49.54
CA GLY A 212 -15.54 12.72 -49.93
C GLY A 212 -15.86 12.22 -51.35
N GLY A 213 -16.82 11.31 -51.46
CA GLY A 213 -17.40 10.85 -52.73
C GLY A 213 -18.91 10.97 -52.66
N ARG A 214 -19.46 11.86 -53.50
CA ARG A 214 -20.88 12.20 -53.68
C ARG A 214 -21.68 10.98 -54.12
N LEU A 215 -22.85 10.78 -53.52
CA LEU A 215 -23.93 9.96 -54.07
C LEU A 215 -24.79 10.86 -54.98
N THR A 216 -24.79 10.55 -56.26
CA THR A 216 -25.86 10.83 -57.23
C THR A 216 -26.17 9.50 -57.90
#